data_AF-A0A3D0VLU5-F1
#
_entry.id   AF-A0A3D0VLU5-F1
#
_cell.length_a   1.000
_cell.length_b   1.000
_cell.length_c   1.000
_cell.angle_alpha   90.00
_cell.angle_beta   90.00
_cell.angle_gamma   90.00
#
_symmetry.space_group_name_H-M   'P 1'
#
loop_
_entity.id
_entity.type
_entity.pdbx_description
1 polymer ?
#
loop_
_entity_poly.entity_id
_entity_poly.type
_entity_poly.pdbx_seq_one_letter_code
_entity_poly.pdbx_strand_id
1 'polypeptide(L)'
;MFYLKPLKFKTMKQTLIFLLIVLLFAGCKKEKYGNLKQQIKLTTAQQNRSGKSMKSTQELRYTQFGDFITSITPSSFIGEFDWFAYYYMNANEDYMTLIDLTHNEGLTADFSNNATIPVIPMLGGSVYENADGEGEYFKHDVTFKKLVIQMNLKQVIELPSEYSDVHLIQFDIDGGSFAQQNGNILTTEIYPLNQAVEELKVFYPSIWMVFGGTDSTYIDSCQIIEGLNMFPTYQIKSNKFTEWTLTPPLPEQTKTIVSTLGFNNDNIIHIYAGADNIPYTSDDVIVLEPNFWERIYSEVEITLGTTSPNTN
;
A
#
# COMPACT_ATOMS: atom_id res chain seq x y z
N MET A 1 -68.72 1.91 -43.15
CA MET A 1 -68.77 3.23 -42.48
C MET A 1 -68.55 2.99 -41.00
N PHE A 2 -67.30 3.06 -40.53
CA PHE A 2 -66.95 2.80 -39.12
C PHE A 2 -67.01 4.12 -38.34
N TYR A 3 -67.93 4.19 -37.38
CA TYR A 3 -68.09 5.32 -36.47
C TYR A 3 -67.01 5.25 -35.38
N LEU A 4 -65.99 6.10 -35.46
CA LEU A 4 -65.07 6.36 -34.36
C LEU A 4 -65.73 7.34 -33.38
N LYS A 5 -66.09 6.86 -32.19
CA LYS A 5 -66.56 7.70 -31.09
C LYS A 5 -65.43 8.66 -30.66
N PRO A 6 -65.71 9.96 -30.49
CA PRO A 6 -64.71 10.90 -29.98
C PRO A 6 -64.38 10.56 -28.53
N LEU A 7 -63.12 10.23 -28.28
CA LEU A 7 -62.59 10.05 -26.92
C LEU A 7 -62.73 11.38 -26.17
N LYS A 8 -63.40 11.35 -25.01
CA LYS A 8 -63.64 12.55 -24.18
C LYS A 8 -62.29 13.20 -23.80
N PHE A 9 -62.06 14.42 -24.27
CA PHE A 9 -60.86 15.23 -23.99
C PHE A 9 -60.58 15.43 -22.49
N LYS A 10 -61.60 15.31 -21.63
CA LYS A 10 -61.48 15.48 -20.18
C LYS A 10 -60.74 14.33 -19.50
N THR A 11 -60.88 13.10 -20.01
CA THR A 11 -60.21 11.90 -19.47
C THR A 11 -58.72 11.87 -19.83
N MET A 12 -58.32 12.39 -21.00
CA MET A 12 -56.93 12.37 -21.47
C MET A 12 -56.00 13.28 -20.64
N LYS A 13 -56.48 14.45 -20.19
CA LYS A 13 -55.71 15.33 -19.29
C LYS A 13 -55.47 14.69 -17.92
N GLN A 14 -56.45 13.95 -17.41
CA GLN A 14 -56.32 13.26 -16.12
C GLN A 14 -55.34 12.09 -16.20
N THR A 15 -55.36 11.32 -17.29
CA THR A 15 -54.38 10.25 -17.53
C THR A 15 -52.95 10.79 -17.66
N LEU A 16 -52.77 11.93 -18.34
CA LEU A 16 -51.45 12.52 -18.52
C LEU A 16 -50.86 13.05 -17.20
N ILE A 17 -51.68 13.68 -16.37
CA ILE A 17 -51.29 14.14 -15.02
C ILE A 17 -50.92 12.93 -14.14
N PHE A 18 -51.70 11.85 -14.20
CA PHE A 18 -51.42 10.63 -13.44
C PHE A 18 -50.11 9.97 -13.90
N LEU A 19 -49.85 9.92 -15.21
CA LEU A 19 -48.60 9.40 -15.77
C LEU A 19 -47.40 10.26 -15.35
N LEU A 20 -47.55 11.59 -15.33
CA LEU A 20 -46.51 12.52 -14.91
C LEU A 20 -46.20 12.36 -13.42
N ILE A 21 -47.22 12.17 -12.59
CA ILE A 21 -47.07 11.88 -11.15
C ILE A 21 -46.36 10.54 -10.95
N VAL A 22 -46.75 9.48 -11.68
CA VAL A 22 -46.08 8.18 -11.62
C VAL A 22 -44.61 8.28 -12.09
N LEU A 23 -44.31 9.07 -13.12
CA LEU A 23 -42.93 9.33 -13.56
C LEU A 23 -42.12 10.12 -12.53
N LEU A 24 -42.74 11.09 -11.83
CA LEU A 24 -42.10 11.84 -10.75
C LEU A 24 -41.80 10.95 -9.53
N PHE A 25 -42.64 9.95 -9.24
CA PHE A 25 -42.40 8.99 -8.16
C PHE A 25 -41.49 7.82 -8.58
N ALA A 26 -41.46 7.43 -9.85
CA ALA A 26 -40.58 6.38 -10.37
C ALA A 26 -39.14 6.85 -10.59
N GLY A 27 -38.91 8.17 -10.72
CA GLY A 27 -37.58 8.75 -10.91
C GLY A 27 -36.71 8.83 -9.65
N CYS A 28 -37.29 8.64 -8.46
CA CYS A 28 -36.53 8.56 -7.22
C CYS A 28 -35.98 7.14 -7.02
N LYS A 29 -34.89 6.79 -7.70
CA LYS A 29 -34.00 5.75 -7.16
C LYS A 29 -33.46 6.32 -5.85
N LYS A 30 -34.02 5.91 -4.72
CA LYS A 30 -33.36 6.12 -3.43
C LYS A 30 -32.03 5.39 -3.53
N GLU A 31 -30.92 6.12 -3.55
CA GLU A 31 -29.65 5.52 -3.19
C GLU A 31 -29.83 4.99 -1.77
N LYS A 32 -29.97 3.67 -1.66
CA LYS A 32 -30.26 3.01 -0.39
C LYS A 32 -29.05 3.11 0.56
N TYR A 33 -27.89 3.48 0.01
CA TYR A 33 -26.59 3.50 0.68
C TYR A 33 -25.71 4.63 0.12
N GLY A 34 -24.68 5.01 0.87
CA GLY A 34 -23.68 5.97 0.41
C GLY A 34 -22.55 5.34 -0.39
N ASN A 35 -21.58 6.17 -0.79
CA ASN A 35 -20.43 5.81 -1.60
C ASN A 35 -19.17 5.65 -0.75
N LEU A 36 -18.29 4.73 -1.16
CA LEU A 36 -16.95 4.59 -0.60
C LEU A 36 -15.92 5.01 -1.66
N LYS A 37 -14.94 5.80 -1.26
CA LYS A 37 -13.75 6.13 -2.06
C LYS A 37 -12.50 5.74 -1.27
N GLN A 38 -11.47 5.31 -1.97
CA GLN A 38 -10.18 5.00 -1.36
C GLN A 38 -9.05 5.76 -2.06
N GLN A 39 -8.08 6.19 -1.27
CA GLN A 39 -6.82 6.74 -1.72
C GLN A 39 -5.67 6.10 -0.95
N ILE A 40 -4.55 5.87 -1.63
CA ILE A 40 -3.29 5.49 -1.02
C ILE A 40 -2.36 6.71 -1.08
N LYS A 41 -1.85 7.13 0.08
CA LYS A 41 -0.83 8.16 0.20
C LYS A 41 0.51 7.50 0.53
N LEU A 42 1.52 7.79 -0.27
CA LEU A 42 2.88 7.28 -0.15
C LEU A 42 3.80 8.45 0.17
N THR A 43 4.65 8.31 1.19
CA THR A 43 5.45 9.45 1.68
C THR A 43 6.76 9.00 2.31
N THR A 44 7.78 9.84 2.21
CA THR A 44 9.01 9.70 2.99
C THR A 44 8.99 10.43 4.33
N ALA A 45 7.93 11.20 4.61
CA ALA A 45 7.83 11.94 5.85
C ALA A 45 7.81 11.02 7.06
N GLN A 46 8.51 11.40 8.13
CA GLN A 46 8.45 10.68 9.39
C GLN A 46 7.04 10.76 9.99
N GLN A 47 6.65 9.68 10.67
CA GLN A 47 5.39 9.62 11.39
C GLN A 47 5.37 10.69 12.50
N ASN A 48 4.41 11.62 12.46
CA ASN A 48 4.20 12.67 13.48
C ASN A 48 3.60 12.11 14.78
N ARG A 49 4.03 10.94 15.25
CA ARG A 49 3.62 10.44 16.57
C ARG A 49 4.49 11.11 17.63
N SER A 50 3.83 11.78 18.57
CA SER A 50 4.38 12.39 19.78
C SER A 50 4.97 11.39 20.79
N GLY A 51 5.55 10.29 20.31
CA GLY A 51 6.41 9.41 21.09
C GLY A 51 7.82 9.98 21.09
N LYS A 52 8.46 10.03 22.26
CA LYS A 52 9.85 10.44 22.44
C LYS A 52 10.69 10.07 21.22
N SER A 53 11.12 11.09 20.47
CA SER A 53 12.24 10.99 19.53
C SER A 53 13.27 10.10 20.21
N MET A 54 13.49 8.92 19.63
CA MET A 54 14.50 7.99 20.09
C MET A 54 15.81 8.77 19.92
N LYS A 55 16.27 9.37 21.02
CA LYS A 55 17.52 10.10 21.11
C LYS A 55 18.55 9.21 20.43
N SER A 56 19.10 9.69 19.31
CA SER A 56 20.31 9.24 18.62
C SER A 56 21.06 8.21 19.46
N THR A 57 20.60 6.96 19.37
CA THR A 57 21.43 5.81 19.67
C THR A 57 22.52 5.87 18.62
N GLN A 58 23.79 5.81 19.04
CA GLN A 58 24.93 5.42 18.21
C GLN A 58 24.44 4.74 16.94
N GLU A 59 24.68 5.34 15.76
CA GLU A 59 24.23 4.79 14.49
C GLU A 59 24.49 3.29 14.50
N LEU A 60 23.42 2.50 14.51
CA LEU A 60 23.55 1.05 14.52
C LEU A 60 24.25 0.70 13.21
N ARG A 61 25.41 0.07 13.32
CA ARG A 61 26.24 -0.31 12.18
C ARG A 61 26.48 -1.81 12.25
N TYR A 62 26.57 -2.43 11.09
CA TYR A 62 27.10 -3.79 11.00
C TYR A 62 28.56 -3.79 11.42
N THR A 63 28.93 -4.80 12.19
CA THR A 63 30.30 -4.99 12.70
C THR A 63 31.01 -6.15 12.03
N GLN A 64 30.31 -6.88 11.16
CA GLN A 64 30.85 -8.03 10.42
C GLN A 64 31.54 -7.65 9.10
N PHE A 65 31.41 -6.40 8.66
CA PHE A 65 32.07 -5.86 7.47
C PHE A 65 33.35 -5.09 7.85
N GLY A 66 34.03 -4.51 6.87
CA GLY A 66 35.14 -3.58 7.11
C GLY A 66 34.67 -2.23 7.66
N ASP A 67 35.57 -1.26 7.63
CA ASP A 67 35.36 0.07 8.16
C ASP A 67 34.17 0.77 7.47
N PHE A 68 33.34 1.43 8.28
CA PHE A 68 32.22 2.22 7.75
C PHE A 68 32.75 3.42 6.94
N ILE A 69 32.29 3.53 5.70
CA ILE A 69 32.68 4.62 4.78
C ILE A 69 31.68 5.78 4.92
N THR A 70 30.41 5.53 4.60
CA THR A 70 29.37 6.58 4.60
C THR A 70 27.96 5.99 4.63
N SER A 71 26.97 6.86 4.86
CA SER A 71 25.55 6.57 4.66
C SER A 71 24.96 7.45 3.55
N ILE A 72 23.96 6.94 2.83
CA ILE A 72 23.33 7.62 1.69
C ILE A 72 21.80 7.55 1.82
N THR A 73 21.15 8.69 1.57
CA THR A 73 19.72 8.76 1.27
C THR A 73 19.52 8.55 -0.23
N PRO A 74 18.75 7.54 -0.67
CA PRO A 74 18.45 7.35 -2.09
C PRO A 74 17.71 8.54 -2.68
N SER A 75 18.00 8.88 -3.93
CA SER A 75 17.32 9.96 -4.65
C SER A 75 15.89 9.58 -5.05
N SER A 76 15.61 8.28 -5.21
CA SER A 76 14.28 7.71 -5.44
C SER A 76 14.09 6.44 -4.63
N PHE A 77 12.88 6.23 -4.13
CA PHE A 77 12.51 5.04 -3.36
C PHE A 77 11.14 4.56 -3.84
N ILE A 78 11.15 3.55 -4.70
CA ILE A 78 10.01 3.14 -5.51
C ILE A 78 9.45 1.82 -4.98
N GLY A 79 8.14 1.80 -4.71
CA GLY A 79 7.40 0.58 -4.43
C GLY A 79 6.61 0.13 -5.63
N GLU A 80 6.73 -1.16 -5.97
CA GLU A 80 5.88 -1.87 -6.92
C GLU A 80 5.02 -2.83 -6.11
N PHE A 81 3.73 -2.53 -5.97
CA PHE A 81 2.79 -3.23 -5.12
C PHE A 81 2.04 -4.30 -5.91
N ASP A 82 2.14 -5.54 -5.42
CA ASP A 82 1.38 -6.68 -5.90
C ASP A 82 0.08 -6.85 -5.11
N TRP A 83 0.14 -6.61 -3.79
CA TRP A 83 -1.00 -6.78 -2.89
C TRP A 83 -1.00 -5.72 -1.80
N PHE A 84 -2.16 -5.13 -1.53
CA PHE A 84 -2.40 -4.26 -0.39
C PHE A 84 -3.80 -4.56 0.16
N ALA A 85 -3.90 -5.21 1.32
CA ALA A 85 -5.19 -5.64 1.87
C ALA A 85 -5.29 -5.51 3.39
N TYR A 86 -6.44 -5.01 3.84
CA TYR A 86 -6.83 -5.00 5.23
C TYR A 86 -7.65 -6.24 5.57
N TYR A 87 -7.37 -6.84 6.73
CA TYR A 87 -8.05 -8.05 7.19
C TYR A 87 -8.82 -7.81 8.49
N TYR A 88 -10.00 -8.41 8.54
CA TYR A 88 -10.73 -8.67 9.77
C TYR A 88 -10.40 -10.06 10.28
N MET A 89 -10.02 -10.19 11.55
CA MET A 89 -9.73 -11.51 12.15
C MET A 89 -10.96 -12.08 12.86
N ASN A 90 -11.96 -12.50 12.10
CA ASN A 90 -12.70 -13.72 12.40
C ASN A 90 -12.56 -14.65 11.19
N ALA A 91 -11.65 -15.63 11.33
CA ALA A 91 -11.58 -16.88 10.56
C ALA A 91 -11.87 -16.82 9.03
N ASN A 92 -11.32 -15.83 8.32
CA ASN A 92 -11.18 -15.77 6.86
C ASN A 92 -12.36 -15.23 6.06
N GLU A 93 -13.38 -14.66 6.70
CA GLU A 93 -14.58 -14.27 5.93
C GLU A 93 -14.57 -12.84 5.43
N ASP A 94 -13.83 -11.89 6.03
CA ASP A 94 -13.99 -10.47 5.67
C ASP A 94 -12.63 -9.77 5.45
N TYR A 95 -12.48 -9.15 4.28
CA TYR A 95 -11.29 -8.37 3.95
C TYR A 95 -11.62 -7.20 3.02
N MET A 96 -10.75 -6.18 3.01
CA MET A 96 -10.78 -5.08 2.05
C MET A 96 -9.45 -5.02 1.32
N THR A 97 -9.46 -5.33 0.04
CA THR A 97 -8.30 -5.25 -0.83
C THR A 97 -8.30 -3.93 -1.58
N LEU A 98 -7.19 -3.19 -1.51
CA LEU A 98 -7.00 -1.97 -2.28
C LEU A 98 -6.28 -2.23 -3.60
N ILE A 99 -5.39 -3.22 -3.61
CA ILE A 99 -4.62 -3.67 -4.76
C ILE A 99 -4.68 -5.19 -4.75
N ASP A 100 -5.21 -5.78 -5.83
CA ASP A 100 -5.36 -7.21 -6.04
C ASP A 100 -4.85 -7.55 -7.44
N LEU A 101 -3.98 -8.56 -7.54
CA LEU A 101 -3.45 -9.10 -8.80
C LEU A 101 -4.55 -9.56 -9.78
N THR A 102 -5.75 -9.86 -9.28
CA THR A 102 -6.85 -10.36 -10.11
C THR A 102 -7.62 -9.26 -10.83
N HIS A 103 -7.56 -8.01 -10.38
CA HIS A 103 -8.42 -6.93 -10.89
C HIS A 103 -7.71 -5.60 -11.14
N ASN A 104 -6.50 -5.39 -10.60
CA ASN A 104 -5.70 -4.20 -10.84
C ASN A 104 -4.40 -4.56 -11.56
N GLU A 105 -4.03 -3.78 -12.58
CA GLU A 105 -2.64 -3.72 -13.03
C GLU A 105 -1.83 -3.20 -11.84
N GLY A 106 -0.83 -3.96 -11.37
CA GLY A 106 -0.07 -3.65 -10.14
C GLY A 106 0.33 -2.17 -10.03
N LEU A 107 0.42 -1.66 -8.80
CA LEU A 107 0.65 -0.23 -8.57
C LEU A 107 2.16 0.06 -8.46
N THR A 108 2.69 0.98 -9.25
CA THR A 108 4.05 1.51 -9.04
C THR A 108 4.01 2.96 -8.56
N ALA A 109 4.77 3.28 -7.52
CA ALA A 109 4.84 4.64 -7.02
C ALA A 109 6.14 4.94 -6.26
N ASP A 110 6.59 6.20 -6.35
CA ASP A 110 7.79 6.69 -5.66
C ASP A 110 7.40 7.41 -4.36
N PHE A 111 7.88 6.90 -3.23
CA PHE A 111 7.64 7.47 -1.90
C PHE A 111 8.24 8.87 -1.76
N SER A 112 9.34 9.16 -2.46
CA SER A 112 10.04 10.45 -2.37
C SER A 112 9.23 11.63 -2.91
N ASN A 113 8.20 11.35 -3.73
CA ASN A 113 7.36 12.37 -4.37
C ASN A 113 6.08 12.70 -3.60
N ASN A 114 5.84 12.12 -2.43
CA ASN A 114 4.61 12.30 -1.65
C ASN A 114 3.32 12.03 -2.47
N ALA A 115 3.30 10.91 -3.21
CA ALA A 115 2.20 10.59 -4.11
C ALA A 115 0.89 10.27 -3.35
N THR A 116 -0.24 10.68 -3.93
CA THR A 116 -1.58 10.24 -3.49
C THR A 116 -2.32 9.69 -4.70
N ILE A 117 -2.77 8.45 -4.62
CA ILE A 117 -3.28 7.69 -5.75
C ILE A 117 -4.69 7.20 -5.42
N PRO A 118 -5.71 7.52 -6.24
CA PRO A 118 -7.03 6.94 -6.06
C PRO A 118 -6.99 5.45 -6.43
N VAL A 119 -7.62 4.62 -5.62
CA VAL A 119 -7.76 3.19 -5.88
C VAL A 119 -9.22 2.79 -5.74
N ILE A 120 -9.63 1.77 -6.48
CA ILE A 120 -10.96 1.20 -6.36
C ILE A 120 -10.87 0.10 -5.30
N PRO A 121 -11.45 0.29 -4.10
CA PRO A 121 -11.42 -0.74 -3.08
C PRO A 121 -12.30 -1.90 -3.55
N MET A 122 -11.76 -3.11 -3.44
CA MET A 122 -12.49 -4.35 -3.54
C MET A 122 -12.68 -4.89 -2.14
N LEU A 123 -13.81 -5.51 -1.90
CA LEU A 123 -14.16 -6.01 -0.57
C LEU A 123 -14.59 -7.45 -0.74
N GLY A 124 -14.12 -8.28 0.16
CA GLY A 124 -14.21 -9.71 0.03
C GLY A 124 -14.96 -10.36 1.17
N GLY A 125 -15.64 -11.45 0.80
CA GLY A 125 -16.35 -12.39 1.64
C GLY A 125 -17.64 -11.87 2.30
N SER A 126 -17.89 -12.14 3.59
CA SER A 126 -19.22 -12.04 4.19
C SER A 126 -19.66 -10.62 4.60
N VAL A 127 -18.76 -9.64 4.43
CA VAL A 127 -18.97 -8.18 4.59
C VAL A 127 -20.22 -7.70 3.86
N TYR A 128 -20.66 -8.45 2.83
CA TYR A 128 -21.66 -8.05 1.87
C TYR A 128 -22.96 -8.85 1.84
N GLU A 129 -24.05 -8.12 1.57
CA GLU A 129 -25.33 -8.69 1.13
C GLU A 129 -25.62 -8.21 -0.29
N ASN A 130 -25.57 -9.13 -1.26
CA ASN A 130 -26.10 -8.91 -2.60
C ASN A 130 -27.63 -9.03 -2.55
N ALA A 131 -28.31 -8.03 -1.99
CA ALA A 131 -29.77 -8.06 -1.90
C ALA A 131 -30.43 -7.94 -3.29
N ASP A 132 -29.76 -7.25 -4.23
CA ASP A 132 -30.38 -6.78 -5.49
C ASP A 132 -29.60 -7.21 -6.75
N GLY A 133 -28.48 -7.95 -6.62
CA GLY A 133 -27.66 -8.44 -7.76
C GLY A 133 -26.77 -7.39 -8.42
N GLU A 134 -26.83 -6.13 -8.01
CA GLU A 134 -25.93 -5.06 -8.42
C GLU A 134 -25.43 -4.30 -7.20
N GLY A 135 -24.13 -4.38 -6.93
CA GLY A 135 -23.45 -3.59 -5.90
C GLY A 135 -23.07 -4.38 -4.65
N GLU A 136 -21.86 -4.14 -4.17
CA GLU A 136 -21.32 -4.73 -2.96
C GLU A 136 -21.54 -3.76 -1.76
N TYR A 137 -22.23 -4.18 -0.68
CA TYR A 137 -22.67 -3.27 0.41
C TYR A 137 -22.38 -3.78 1.83
N PHE A 138 -21.76 -2.97 2.68
CA PHE A 138 -21.43 -3.31 4.08
C PHE A 138 -22.67 -3.63 4.93
N LYS A 139 -22.71 -4.83 5.51
CA LYS A 139 -23.77 -5.25 6.45
C LYS A 139 -23.69 -4.60 7.83
N HIS A 140 -22.48 -4.28 8.29
CA HIS A 140 -22.19 -3.86 9.65
C HIS A 140 -20.83 -3.16 9.73
N ASP A 141 -20.50 -2.65 10.91
CA ASP A 141 -19.19 -2.06 11.20
C ASP A 141 -18.10 -3.15 11.15
N VAL A 142 -17.03 -2.91 10.38
CA VAL A 142 -15.89 -3.83 10.23
C VAL A 142 -14.65 -3.22 10.85
N THR A 143 -14.02 -3.92 11.80
CA THR A 143 -12.79 -3.45 12.45
C THR A 143 -11.58 -4.18 11.90
N PHE A 144 -10.81 -3.51 11.05
CA PHE A 144 -9.60 -4.09 10.47
C PHE A 144 -8.47 -4.13 11.50
N LYS A 145 -7.91 -5.32 11.68
CA LYS A 145 -6.88 -5.60 12.70
C LYS A 145 -5.48 -5.80 12.12
N LYS A 146 -5.42 -6.14 10.84
CA LYS A 146 -4.16 -6.36 10.13
C LYS A 146 -4.17 -5.65 8.78
N LEU A 147 -3.01 -5.22 8.33
CA LEU A 147 -2.73 -4.81 6.96
C LEU A 147 -1.60 -5.70 6.42
N VAL A 148 -1.83 -6.31 5.27
CA VAL A 148 -0.84 -7.12 4.55
C VAL A 148 -0.48 -6.41 3.26
N ILE A 149 0.82 -6.28 3.02
CA ILE A 149 1.36 -5.67 1.81
C ILE A 149 2.43 -6.59 1.22
N GLN A 150 2.32 -6.82 -0.08
CA GLN A 150 3.38 -7.40 -0.89
C GLN A 150 3.88 -6.33 -1.84
N MET A 151 5.19 -6.07 -1.81
CA MET A 151 5.80 -5.11 -2.73
C MET A 151 7.23 -5.51 -3.10
N ASN A 152 7.68 -5.09 -4.28
CA ASN A 152 9.09 -4.99 -4.61
C ASN A 152 9.55 -3.55 -4.35
N LEU A 153 10.76 -3.39 -3.81
CA LEU A 153 11.36 -2.09 -3.54
C LEU A 153 12.56 -1.87 -4.46
N LYS A 154 12.54 -0.73 -5.16
CA LYS A 154 13.60 -0.26 -6.06
C LYS A 154 14.13 1.08 -5.59
N GLN A 155 15.43 1.29 -5.76
CA GLN A 155 16.13 2.46 -5.26
C GLN A 155 17.06 3.01 -6.33
N VAL A 156 17.16 4.33 -6.37
CA VAL A 156 18.20 5.03 -7.14
C VAL A 156 19.12 5.69 -6.14
N ILE A 157 20.39 5.29 -6.17
CA ILE A 157 21.41 5.64 -5.18
C ILE A 157 22.52 6.38 -5.92
N GLU A 158 22.82 7.60 -5.47
CA GLU A 158 24.00 8.34 -5.93
C GLU A 158 25.18 7.97 -5.02
N LEU A 159 26.04 7.08 -5.50
CA LEU A 159 27.26 6.68 -4.82
C LEU A 159 28.29 7.82 -4.80
N PRO A 160 29.24 7.80 -3.85
CA PRO A 160 30.42 8.66 -3.89
C PRO A 160 31.10 8.61 -5.26
N SER A 161 31.65 9.75 -5.68
CA SER A 161 32.27 9.91 -7.00
C SER A 161 33.41 8.93 -7.26
N GLU A 162 34.06 8.45 -6.21
CA GLU A 162 35.13 7.45 -6.22
C GLU A 162 34.67 6.11 -6.79
N TYR A 163 33.36 5.80 -6.74
CA TYR A 163 32.79 4.60 -7.37
C TYR A 163 32.48 4.77 -8.86
N SER A 164 32.75 5.92 -9.49
CA SER A 164 32.35 6.17 -10.89
C SER A 164 32.87 5.12 -11.88
N ASP A 165 34.07 4.59 -11.61
CA ASP A 165 34.77 3.62 -12.44
C ASP A 165 35.04 2.30 -11.70
N VAL A 166 34.42 2.12 -10.52
CA VAL A 166 34.55 0.90 -9.70
C VAL A 166 33.39 -0.02 -10.02
N HIS A 167 33.73 -1.24 -10.43
CA HIS A 167 32.76 -2.32 -10.62
C HIS A 167 32.53 -3.04 -9.30
N LEU A 168 31.33 -2.90 -8.73
CA LEU A 168 30.96 -3.46 -7.44
C LEU A 168 30.47 -4.91 -7.59
N ILE A 169 31.29 -5.88 -7.16
CA ILE A 169 31.03 -7.31 -7.40
C ILE A 169 29.76 -7.83 -6.71
N GLN A 170 29.33 -7.18 -5.63
CA GLN A 170 28.09 -7.52 -4.91
C GLN A 170 26.86 -7.50 -5.84
N PHE A 171 26.88 -6.64 -6.86
CA PHE A 171 25.76 -6.45 -7.78
C PHE A 171 25.81 -7.35 -9.02
N ASP A 172 26.82 -8.21 -9.16
CA ASP A 172 26.90 -9.23 -10.22
C ASP A 172 26.00 -10.46 -9.95
N ILE A 173 25.35 -10.50 -8.79
CA ILE A 173 24.46 -11.61 -8.42
C ILE A 173 23.37 -11.81 -9.48
N ASP A 174 23.08 -13.06 -9.80
CA ASP A 174 22.15 -13.48 -10.86
C ASP A 174 22.45 -12.84 -12.23
N GLY A 175 23.72 -12.53 -12.48
CA GLY A 175 24.17 -11.90 -13.73
C GLY A 175 23.84 -10.40 -13.82
N GLY A 176 23.57 -9.74 -12.69
CA GLY A 176 23.29 -8.31 -12.64
C GLY A 176 21.86 -7.92 -13.00
N SER A 177 20.91 -8.84 -12.97
CA SER A 177 19.51 -8.55 -13.35
C SER A 177 18.80 -7.58 -12.41
N PHE A 178 19.26 -7.45 -11.17
CA PHE A 178 18.62 -6.68 -10.11
C PHE A 178 19.33 -5.36 -9.79
N ALA A 179 20.38 -5.03 -10.53
CA ALA A 179 21.18 -3.85 -10.30
C ALA A 179 21.83 -3.36 -11.59
N GLN A 180 21.81 -2.04 -11.80
CA GLN A 180 22.49 -1.39 -12.90
C GLN A 180 23.24 -0.18 -12.36
N GLN A 181 24.54 -0.15 -12.60
CA GLN A 181 25.39 1.00 -12.30
C GLN A 181 25.74 1.73 -13.60
N ASN A 182 25.58 3.05 -13.59
CA ASN A 182 26.02 3.95 -14.65
C ASN A 182 26.80 5.11 -14.03
N GLY A 183 28.13 5.04 -14.12
CA GLY A 183 29.00 5.93 -13.36
C GLY A 183 28.81 5.71 -11.85
N ASN A 184 28.53 6.79 -11.12
CA ASN A 184 28.21 6.74 -9.70
C ASN A 184 26.72 6.55 -9.39
N ILE A 185 25.86 6.39 -10.39
CA ILE A 185 24.43 6.14 -10.17
C ILE A 185 24.14 4.65 -10.18
N LEU A 186 23.67 4.12 -9.05
CA LEU A 186 23.25 2.73 -8.88
C LEU A 186 21.72 2.68 -8.81
N THR A 187 21.10 2.01 -9.78
CA THR A 187 19.69 1.61 -9.70
C THR A 187 19.62 0.16 -9.28
N THR A 188 18.96 -0.17 -8.17
CA THR A 188 18.92 -1.55 -7.67
C THR A 188 17.62 -1.88 -6.95
N GLU A 189 17.24 -3.15 -6.99
CA GLU A 189 16.24 -3.71 -6.09
C GLU A 189 16.81 -3.90 -4.69
N ILE A 190 15.95 -4.16 -3.72
CA ILE A 190 16.37 -4.39 -2.34
C ILE A 190 17.14 -5.70 -2.14
N TYR A 191 16.96 -6.67 -3.04
CA TYR A 191 17.56 -8.00 -2.91
C TYR A 191 19.09 -7.98 -2.86
N PRO A 192 19.81 -7.39 -3.84
CA PRO A 192 21.27 -7.31 -3.77
C PRO A 192 21.80 -6.61 -2.51
N LEU A 193 21.09 -5.60 -2.01
CA LEU A 193 21.45 -4.87 -0.79
C LEU A 193 21.29 -5.71 0.49
N ASN A 194 20.43 -6.73 0.46
CA ASN A 194 20.22 -7.64 1.59
C ASN A 194 21.24 -8.77 1.63
N GLN A 195 21.90 -9.09 0.51
CA GLN A 195 22.71 -10.32 0.38
C GLN A 195 23.94 -10.37 1.28
N ALA A 196 24.48 -9.23 1.68
CA ALA A 196 25.62 -9.20 2.59
C ALA A 196 25.23 -9.53 4.04
N VAL A 197 23.94 -9.49 4.39
CA VAL A 197 23.44 -9.71 5.75
C VAL A 197 22.71 -11.05 5.79
N GLU A 198 23.28 -12.04 6.49
CA GLU A 198 22.81 -13.43 6.50
C GLU A 198 21.31 -13.54 6.85
N GLU A 199 20.85 -12.79 7.86
CA GLU A 199 19.45 -12.79 8.28
C GLU A 199 18.49 -12.23 7.22
N LEU A 200 19.00 -11.46 6.27
CA LEU A 200 18.20 -10.77 5.24
C LEU A 200 18.28 -11.44 3.86
N LYS A 201 19.21 -12.38 3.65
CA LYS A 201 19.34 -13.17 2.41
C LYS A 201 18.04 -13.86 1.97
N VAL A 202 17.15 -14.05 2.94
CA VAL A 202 15.87 -14.73 2.83
C VAL A 202 14.80 -13.96 2.02
N PHE A 203 14.99 -12.66 1.81
CA PHE A 203 14.06 -11.83 1.05
C PHE A 203 14.46 -11.79 -0.43
N TYR A 204 13.68 -12.44 -1.30
CA TYR A 204 13.91 -12.47 -2.75
C TYR A 204 12.61 -12.32 -3.55
N PRO A 205 12.59 -11.46 -4.58
CA PRO A 205 12.84 -10.02 -4.53
C PRO A 205 11.70 -9.24 -3.83
N SER A 206 10.55 -9.90 -3.61
CA SER A 206 9.37 -9.30 -2.99
C SER A 206 9.44 -9.38 -1.47
N ILE A 207 8.98 -8.32 -0.81
CA ILE A 207 8.86 -8.24 0.63
C ILE A 207 7.41 -8.35 1.03
N TRP A 208 7.15 -9.20 2.02
CA TRP A 208 5.87 -9.32 2.69
C TRP A 208 5.90 -8.55 4.01
N MET A 209 5.02 -7.57 4.14
CA MET A 209 4.86 -6.80 5.37
C MET A 209 3.47 -7.07 5.96
N VAL A 210 3.44 -7.46 7.23
CA VAL A 210 2.20 -7.67 7.98
C VAL A 210 2.20 -6.74 9.18
N PHE A 211 1.38 -5.71 9.07
CA PHE A 211 1.13 -4.70 10.09
C PHE A 211 0.00 -5.18 11.02
N GLY A 212 0.22 -5.10 12.32
CA GLY A 212 -0.74 -5.47 13.37
C GLY A 212 -0.60 -6.91 13.89
N GLY A 213 -1.21 -7.19 15.04
CA GLY A 213 -1.19 -8.50 15.69
C GLY A 213 0.15 -8.89 16.33
N THR A 214 1.01 -7.91 16.62
CA THR A 214 2.30 -8.09 17.31
C THR A 214 2.63 -6.86 18.15
N ASP A 215 3.40 -7.05 19.22
CA ASP A 215 3.87 -5.99 20.11
C ASP A 215 5.21 -5.36 19.66
N SER A 216 5.95 -6.04 18.78
CA SER A 216 7.22 -5.56 18.21
C SER A 216 7.29 -5.83 16.72
N THR A 217 8.19 -5.14 16.04
CA THR A 217 8.54 -5.42 14.65
C THR A 217 9.68 -6.44 14.61
N TYR A 218 9.60 -7.43 13.73
CA TYR A 218 10.61 -8.48 13.57
C TYR A 218 10.45 -9.22 12.24
N ILE A 219 11.50 -9.92 11.83
CA ILE A 219 11.46 -10.85 10.69
C ILE A 219 10.98 -12.20 11.20
N ASP A 220 9.88 -12.69 10.65
CA ASP A 220 9.29 -13.97 10.98
C ASP A 220 9.56 -14.96 9.85
N SER A 221 10.27 -16.03 10.20
CA SER A 221 10.56 -17.11 9.26
C SER A 221 9.34 -18.01 9.12
N CYS A 222 8.78 -18.08 7.92
CA CYS A 222 7.98 -19.23 7.50
C CYS A 222 6.69 -19.43 8.32
N GLN A 223 5.71 -18.55 8.12
CA GLN A 223 4.32 -18.88 8.48
C GLN A 223 3.41 -18.67 7.28
N ILE A 224 2.46 -19.59 7.12
CA ILE A 224 1.21 -19.29 6.42
C ILE A 224 0.66 -18.03 7.11
N ILE A 225 0.48 -16.94 6.38
CA ILE A 225 -0.23 -15.79 6.95
C ILE A 225 -1.62 -16.31 7.31
N GLU A 226 -1.95 -16.40 8.60
CA GLU A 226 -3.24 -16.92 9.05
C GLU A 226 -4.37 -16.21 8.30
N GLY A 227 -5.13 -16.98 7.53
CA GLY A 227 -6.21 -16.50 6.66
C GLY A 227 -5.85 -16.23 5.20
N LEU A 228 -4.61 -16.49 4.78
CA LEU A 228 -4.19 -16.50 3.39
C LEU A 228 -3.61 -17.85 2.99
N ASN A 229 -4.05 -18.37 1.85
CA ASN A 229 -3.58 -19.64 1.31
C ASN A 229 -2.31 -19.40 0.48
N MET A 230 -1.19 -19.22 1.17
CA MET A 230 0.06 -18.74 0.58
C MET A 230 1.25 -19.66 0.87
N PHE A 231 2.20 -19.72 -0.06
CA PHE A 231 3.45 -20.43 0.15
C PHE A 231 4.24 -19.77 1.29
N PRO A 232 4.91 -20.57 2.13
CA PRO A 232 5.69 -20.01 3.22
C PRO A 232 6.77 -19.06 2.67
N THR A 233 6.76 -17.84 3.19
CA THR A 233 7.73 -16.80 2.85
C THR A 233 8.17 -16.11 4.13
N TYR A 234 9.27 -15.37 4.06
CA TYR A 234 9.70 -14.51 5.15
C TYR A 234 8.85 -13.25 5.14
N GLN A 235 8.39 -12.85 6.31
CA GLN A 235 7.55 -11.68 6.48
C GLN A 235 8.12 -10.76 7.54
N ILE A 236 7.98 -9.47 7.31
CA ILE A 236 8.21 -8.44 8.31
C ILE A 236 6.90 -8.26 9.07
N LYS A 237 6.87 -8.67 10.34
CA LYS A 237 5.80 -8.32 11.26
C LYS A 237 6.08 -6.93 11.78
N SER A 238 5.09 -6.04 11.80
CA SER A 238 5.24 -4.70 12.38
C SER A 238 4.11 -4.37 13.35
N ASN A 239 4.47 -3.78 14.48
CA ASN A 239 3.51 -3.24 15.45
C ASN A 239 3.00 -1.84 15.06
N LYS A 240 3.46 -1.27 13.94
CA LYS A 240 3.15 0.09 13.47
C LYS A 240 1.82 0.15 12.72
N PHE A 241 0.80 -0.41 13.34
CA PHE A 241 -0.58 -0.42 12.86
C PHE A 241 -1.49 0.07 13.96
N THR A 242 -2.53 0.80 13.59
CA THR A 242 -3.62 1.12 14.51
C THR A 242 -4.88 0.55 13.92
N GLU A 243 -5.54 -0.33 14.69
CA GLU A 243 -6.81 -0.89 14.29
C GLU A 243 -7.80 0.24 14.02
N TRP A 244 -8.64 0.05 13.01
CA TRP A 244 -9.59 1.06 12.60
C TRP A 244 -10.89 0.41 12.13
N THR A 245 -11.99 1.12 12.33
CA THR A 245 -13.33 0.61 12.05
C THR A 245 -13.94 1.35 10.87
N LEU A 246 -14.33 0.59 9.85
CA LEU A 246 -15.15 1.07 8.75
C LEU A 246 -16.61 0.86 9.08
N THR A 247 -17.35 1.96 9.20
CA THR A 247 -18.81 1.93 9.34
C THR A 247 -19.45 2.14 7.97
N PRO A 248 -20.59 1.50 7.64
CA PRO A 248 -21.27 1.70 6.37
C PRO A 248 -21.58 3.19 6.10
N PRO A 249 -21.39 3.73 4.88
CA PRO A 249 -21.81 5.07 4.55
C PRO A 249 -23.34 5.16 4.46
N LEU A 250 -23.93 6.19 5.06
CA LEU A 250 -25.37 6.47 4.96
C LEU A 250 -25.76 6.89 3.53
N PRO A 251 -27.05 6.78 3.13
CA PRO A 251 -27.53 7.36 1.87
C PRO A 251 -26.99 8.77 1.63
N GLU A 252 -26.54 9.07 0.40
CA GLU A 252 -26.00 10.37 -0.01
C GLU A 252 -24.69 10.79 0.70
N GLN A 253 -24.13 9.93 1.55
CA GLN A 253 -22.82 10.14 2.15
C GLN A 253 -21.73 9.56 1.25
N THR A 254 -20.61 10.27 1.09
CA THR A 254 -19.37 9.67 0.58
C THR A 254 -18.37 9.56 1.72
N LYS A 255 -17.91 8.34 2.01
CA LYS A 255 -16.77 8.10 2.90
C LYS A 255 -15.52 7.98 2.03
N THR A 256 -14.50 8.76 2.35
CA THR A 256 -13.19 8.62 1.71
C THR A 256 -12.21 8.08 2.75
N ILE A 257 -11.65 6.91 2.47
CA ILE A 257 -10.58 6.33 3.27
C ILE A 257 -9.25 6.71 2.62
N VAL A 258 -8.35 7.27 3.41
CA VAL A 258 -6.98 7.61 3.01
C VAL A 258 -6.03 6.70 3.78
N SER A 259 -5.46 5.74 3.06
CA SER A 259 -4.45 4.81 3.55
C SER A 259 -3.06 5.43 3.34
N THR A 260 -2.40 5.84 4.41
CA THR A 260 -1.01 6.32 4.33
C THR A 260 -0.06 5.16 4.59
N LEU A 261 0.89 4.95 3.69
CA LEU A 261 2.07 4.11 3.91
C LEU A 261 3.29 5.02 3.79
N GLY A 262 4.02 5.16 4.89
CA GLY A 262 5.21 6.01 4.94
C GLY A 262 6.48 5.21 5.16
N PHE A 263 7.58 5.74 4.62
CA PHE A 263 8.90 5.13 4.70
C PHE A 263 9.97 6.20 4.96
N ASN A 264 10.60 6.22 6.13
CA ASN A 264 11.72 7.14 6.38
C ASN A 264 12.99 6.68 5.64
N ASN A 265 13.31 7.32 4.51
CA ASN A 265 14.46 6.97 3.67
C ASN A 265 15.76 7.71 4.01
N ASP A 266 15.82 8.47 5.11
CA ASP A 266 17.03 9.21 5.47
C ASP A 266 18.17 8.26 5.85
N ASN A 267 19.29 8.33 5.12
CA ASN A 267 20.55 7.61 5.35
C ASN A 267 20.41 6.08 5.40
N ILE A 268 19.46 5.51 4.65
CA ILE A 268 19.13 4.09 4.71
C ILE A 268 20.12 3.16 4.03
N ILE A 269 21.04 3.68 3.21
CA ILE A 269 22.08 2.89 2.56
C ILE A 269 23.38 3.10 3.34
N HIS A 270 23.99 2.03 3.82
CA HIS A 270 25.31 2.06 4.43
C HIS A 270 26.34 1.47 3.49
N ILE A 271 27.53 2.07 3.47
CA ILE A 271 28.69 1.59 2.72
C ILE A 271 29.80 1.24 3.70
N TYR A 272 30.37 0.05 3.55
CA TYR A 272 31.49 -0.45 4.32
C TYR A 272 32.63 -0.87 3.38
N ALA A 273 33.86 -0.70 3.85
CA ALA A 273 35.02 -1.25 3.20
C ALA A 273 34.91 -2.78 3.12
N GLY A 274 35.43 -3.34 2.03
CA GLY A 274 35.40 -4.76 1.75
C GLY A 274 36.30 -5.62 2.63
N ALA A 275 36.67 -6.80 2.11
CA ALA A 275 37.48 -7.78 2.82
C ALA A 275 38.92 -7.32 3.06
N ASP A 276 39.47 -6.49 2.17
CA ASP A 276 40.79 -5.90 2.32
C ASP A 276 40.82 -4.63 3.20
N ASN A 277 39.64 -4.15 3.60
CA ASN A 277 39.42 -2.94 4.40
C ASN A 277 39.97 -1.66 3.72
N ILE A 278 40.05 -1.64 2.40
CA ILE A 278 40.42 -0.48 1.60
C ILE A 278 39.11 0.09 1.03
N PRO A 279 38.78 1.37 1.29
CA PRO A 279 37.54 1.94 0.76
C PRO A 279 37.63 2.21 -0.74
N TYR A 280 36.48 2.25 -1.39
CA TYR A 280 36.28 2.55 -2.80
C TYR A 280 36.87 1.47 -3.73
N THR A 281 36.73 0.21 -3.33
CA THR A 281 37.18 -0.95 -4.10
C THR A 281 36.01 -1.82 -4.53
N SER A 282 36.28 -2.78 -5.41
CA SER A 282 35.26 -3.63 -6.01
C SER A 282 34.55 -4.55 -5.02
N ASP A 283 35.17 -4.84 -3.87
CA ASP A 283 34.67 -5.72 -2.82
C ASP A 283 33.99 -4.98 -1.66
N ASP A 284 33.82 -3.66 -1.76
CA ASP A 284 33.03 -2.88 -0.81
C ASP A 284 31.59 -3.37 -0.72
N VAL A 285 31.03 -3.19 0.48
CA VAL A 285 29.73 -3.73 0.86
C VAL A 285 28.72 -2.60 0.99
N ILE A 286 27.70 -2.62 0.13
CA ILE A 286 26.61 -1.63 0.09
C ILE A 286 25.32 -2.32 0.54
N VAL A 287 24.77 -1.87 1.66
CA VAL A 287 23.67 -2.58 2.35
C VAL A 287 22.64 -1.61 2.88
N LEU A 288 21.44 -2.12 3.16
CA LEU A 288 20.47 -1.37 3.96
C LEU A 288 20.96 -1.25 5.40
N GLU A 289 20.73 -0.12 6.06
CA GLU A 289 21.05 0.05 7.46
C GLU A 289 20.38 -1.02 8.36
N PRO A 290 20.96 -1.31 9.54
CA PRO A 290 20.31 -2.16 10.52
C PRO A 290 18.91 -1.66 10.89
N ASN A 291 17.95 -2.58 11.02
CA ASN A 291 16.56 -2.29 11.35
C ASN A 291 15.84 -1.39 10.32
N PHE A 292 16.27 -1.39 9.05
CA PHE A 292 15.60 -0.70 7.94
C PHE A 292 14.06 -0.87 7.95
N TRP A 293 13.56 -2.07 8.26
CA TRP A 293 12.13 -2.40 8.30
C TRP A 293 11.33 -1.63 9.36
N GLU A 294 12.00 -1.14 10.41
CA GLU A 294 11.37 -0.28 11.41
C GLU A 294 11.01 1.09 10.83
N ARG A 295 11.51 1.46 9.66
CA ARG A 295 11.29 2.80 9.09
C ARG A 295 9.96 2.90 8.34
N ILE A 296 9.25 1.79 8.22
CA ILE A 296 7.97 1.67 7.52
C ILE A 296 6.83 1.81 8.52
N TYR A 297 5.80 2.58 8.18
CA TYR A 297 4.62 2.73 9.01
C TYR A 297 3.35 2.85 8.17
N SER A 298 2.21 2.49 8.75
CA SER A 298 0.91 2.69 8.11
C SER A 298 -0.06 3.44 9.03
N GLU A 299 -0.84 4.33 8.43
CA GLU A 299 -1.91 5.09 9.08
C GLU A 299 -3.15 5.11 8.19
N VAL A 300 -4.32 5.23 8.80
CA VAL A 300 -5.60 5.31 8.07
C VAL A 300 -6.39 6.49 8.61
N GLU A 301 -6.84 7.34 7.70
CA GLU A 301 -7.74 8.44 7.98
C GLU A 301 -9.06 8.23 7.23
N ILE A 302 -10.19 8.53 7.89
CA ILE A 302 -11.51 8.46 7.27
C ILE A 302 -12.12 9.85 7.28
N THR A 303 -12.48 10.34 6.10
CA THR A 303 -13.14 11.65 5.92
C THR A 303 -14.55 11.47 5.37
N LEU A 304 -15.45 12.37 5.78
CA LEU A 304 -16.84 12.37 5.33
C LEU A 304 -17.04 13.53 4.36
N GLY A 305 -17.48 13.22 3.14
CA GLY A 305 -18.00 14.18 2.19
C GLY A 305 -19.51 14.06 2.07
N THR A 306 -20.21 15.18 2.00
CA THR A 306 -21.59 15.23 1.52
C THR A 306 -21.55 15.38 0.00
N THR A 307 -22.22 14.52 -0.75
CA THR A 307 -22.48 14.83 -2.17
C THR A 307 -23.41 16.03 -2.20
N SER A 308 -22.92 17.18 -2.66
CA SER A 308 -23.82 18.30 -2.96
C SER A 308 -24.79 17.77 -4.02
N PRO A 309 -26.11 17.84 -3.81
CA PRO A 309 -27.05 17.47 -4.84
C PRO A 309 -26.74 18.37 -6.04
N ASN A 310 -26.37 17.75 -7.16
CA ASN A 310 -26.15 18.47 -8.40
C ASN A 310 -27.44 19.23 -8.72
N THR A 311 -27.38 20.56 -8.60
CA THR A 311 -28.38 21.46 -9.17
C THR A 311 -28.19 21.44 -10.68
N ASN A 312 -28.85 20.49 -11.35
CA ASN A 312 -29.14 20.53 -12.79
C ASN A 312 -30.64 20.55 -12.99
#